data_AF-A0A1Q4VWW6-F1
#
_entry.id   AF-A0A1Q4VWW6-F1
#
_cell.length_a   1.000
_cell.length_b   1.000
_cell.length_c   1.000
_cell.angle_alpha   90.00
_cell.angle_beta   90.00
_cell.angle_gamma   90.00
#
_symmetry.space_group_name_H-M   'P 1'
#
loop_
_entity.id
_entity.type
_entity.pdbx_description
1 polymer ?
#
loop_
_entity_poly.entity_id
_entity_poly.type
_entity_poly.pdbx_seq_one_letter_code
_entity_poly.pdbx_strand_id
1 'polypeptide(L)'
;MNGQQLTDLLMRLLLDAPFRQRLAVEGAAAVAAGAGELECLETVDLAELDSAARQFRTAIWKPGRGGGISAAFPRSLRILAAAGVGDAELLTGFLRSEEFGRFRLIPHTGRGLSVEEAFASYVLGFVAAYGERLTRAGAEAAEAVDAARAPVVLRETVTHELMTALFTALVREQPLSFDIAAEGIVTTGRGHAALRRYTPRSVASWADRPTAAARPERGEPVAYAYFATPAGVTRGAVSARITAAFETTPSAEGDAARHALSGRGLW
;
A
#
# COMPACT_ATOMS: atom_id res chain seq x y z
N MET A 1 -31.82 -12.82 -6.78
CA MET A 1 -30.41 -12.40 -6.74
C MET A 1 -29.66 -13.31 -5.76
N ASN A 2 -28.45 -13.78 -6.08
CA ASN A 2 -27.65 -14.59 -5.15
C ASN A 2 -26.76 -13.71 -4.23
N GLY A 3 -26.14 -14.29 -3.20
CA GLY A 3 -25.37 -13.53 -2.21
C GLY A 3 -24.12 -12.82 -2.76
N GLN A 4 -23.52 -13.35 -3.83
CA GLN A 4 -22.39 -12.71 -4.50
C GLN A 4 -22.85 -11.49 -5.30
N GLN A 5 -23.93 -11.62 -6.08
CA GLN A 5 -24.54 -10.53 -6.85
C GLN A 5 -24.99 -9.38 -5.94
N LEU A 6 -25.57 -9.69 -4.77
CA LEU A 6 -25.94 -8.67 -3.78
C LEU A 6 -24.71 -7.94 -3.24
N THR A 7 -23.65 -8.69 -2.94
CA THR A 7 -22.38 -8.13 -2.45
C THR A 7 -21.78 -7.19 -3.49
N ASP A 8 -21.74 -7.61 -4.75
CA ASP A 8 -21.23 -6.81 -5.86
C ASP A 8 -22.06 -5.53 -6.06
N LEU A 9 -23.39 -5.62 -5.93
CA LEU A 9 -24.29 -4.46 -5.97
C LEU A 9 -24.03 -3.49 -4.81
N LEU A 10 -23.87 -3.99 -3.57
CA LEU A 10 -23.56 -3.17 -2.40
C LEU A 10 -22.20 -2.46 -2.56
N MET A 11 -21.19 -3.17 -3.07
CA MET A 11 -19.88 -2.58 -3.34
C MET A 11 -19.97 -1.53 -4.45
N ARG A 12 -20.71 -1.77 -5.53
CA ARG A 12 -21.00 -0.74 -6.56
C ARG A 12 -21.68 0.48 -5.96
N LEU A 13 -22.71 0.28 -5.14
CA LEU A 13 -23.44 1.36 -4.46
C LEU A 13 -22.52 2.19 -3.54
N LEU A 14 -21.66 1.56 -2.74
CA LEU A 14 -20.78 2.27 -1.81
C LEU A 14 -19.59 2.95 -2.53
N LEU A 15 -19.08 2.37 -3.62
CA LEU A 15 -17.79 2.76 -4.19
C LEU A 15 -17.90 3.58 -5.47
N ASP A 16 -18.88 3.30 -6.32
CA ASP A 16 -18.99 3.88 -7.64
C ASP A 16 -19.87 5.15 -7.63
N ALA A 17 -19.21 6.31 -7.52
CA ALA A 17 -19.89 7.60 -7.47
C ALA A 17 -20.69 7.91 -8.76
N PRO A 18 -20.16 7.70 -9.98
CA PRO A 18 -20.96 7.75 -11.21
C PRO A 18 -22.17 6.82 -11.22
N PHE A 19 -22.05 5.58 -10.73
CA PHE A 19 -23.22 4.70 -10.61
C PHE A 19 -24.29 5.29 -9.69
N ARG A 20 -23.92 5.81 -8.51
CA ARG A 20 -24.85 6.50 -7.60
C ARG A 20 -25.47 7.75 -8.23
N GLN A 21 -24.68 8.52 -8.97
CA GLN A 21 -25.18 9.71 -9.66
C GLN A 21 -26.22 9.33 -10.71
N ARG A 22 -25.96 8.30 -11.50
CA ARG A 22 -26.92 7.77 -12.46
C ARG A 22 -28.17 7.23 -11.76
N LEU A 23 -28.02 6.50 -10.66
CA LEU A 23 -29.15 6.03 -9.86
C LEU A 23 -30.03 7.20 -9.37
N ALA A 24 -29.40 8.30 -8.93
CA ALA A 24 -30.12 9.49 -8.43
C ALA A 24 -30.79 10.32 -9.54
N VAL A 25 -30.22 10.34 -10.75
CA VAL A 25 -30.70 11.18 -11.87
C VAL A 25 -31.63 10.39 -12.81
N GLU A 26 -31.26 9.16 -13.14
CA GLU A 26 -31.93 8.30 -14.13
C GLU A 26 -32.91 7.30 -13.48
N GLY A 27 -32.77 7.04 -12.18
CA GLY A 27 -33.61 6.09 -11.43
C GLY A 27 -33.17 4.63 -11.52
N ALA A 28 -33.72 3.79 -10.64
CA ALA A 28 -33.33 2.38 -10.48
C ALA A 28 -33.47 1.55 -11.77
N ALA A 29 -34.58 1.74 -12.50
CA ALA A 29 -34.84 1.04 -13.76
C ALA A 29 -33.79 1.29 -14.85
N ALA A 30 -33.12 2.45 -14.84
CA ALA A 30 -32.12 2.80 -15.84
C ALA A 30 -30.73 2.19 -15.55
N VAL A 31 -30.47 1.77 -14.32
CA VAL A 31 -29.14 1.33 -13.88
C VAL A 31 -29.08 -0.14 -13.42
N ALA A 32 -30.23 -0.76 -13.17
CA ALA A 32 -30.33 -2.17 -12.79
C ALA A 32 -29.91 -3.12 -13.93
N ALA A 33 -29.10 -4.13 -13.62
CA ALA A 33 -28.71 -5.16 -14.59
C ALA A 33 -29.80 -6.24 -14.81
N GLY A 34 -30.84 -6.27 -13.96
CA GLY A 34 -31.95 -7.21 -14.09
C GLY A 34 -32.99 -7.04 -12.98
N ALA A 35 -34.07 -7.82 -13.03
CA ALA A 35 -35.22 -7.68 -12.14
C ALA A 35 -34.85 -7.77 -10.64
N GLY A 36 -33.90 -8.62 -10.27
CA GLY A 36 -33.46 -8.76 -8.88
C GLY A 36 -32.61 -7.59 -8.36
N GLU A 37 -31.82 -6.94 -9.22
CA GLU A 37 -31.13 -5.70 -8.82
C GLU A 37 -32.11 -4.53 -8.76
N LEU A 38 -33.07 -4.49 -9.68
CA LEU A 38 -34.10 -3.45 -9.73
C LEU A 38 -34.90 -3.38 -8.43
N GLU A 39 -35.44 -4.52 -7.99
CA GLU A 39 -36.19 -4.63 -6.73
C GLU A 39 -35.38 -4.12 -5.54
N CYS A 40 -34.07 -4.45 -5.48
CA CYS A 40 -33.22 -3.94 -4.42
C CYS A 40 -32.98 -2.44 -4.53
N LEU A 41 -32.64 -1.93 -5.72
CA LEU A 41 -32.33 -0.51 -5.94
C LEU A 41 -33.52 0.41 -5.67
N GLU A 42 -34.75 -0.05 -5.93
CA GLU A 42 -35.98 0.70 -5.62
C GLU A 42 -36.20 0.91 -4.12
N THR A 43 -35.62 0.05 -3.28
CA THR A 43 -35.72 0.15 -1.81
C THR A 43 -34.62 1.00 -1.17
N VAL A 44 -33.64 1.47 -1.95
CA VAL A 44 -32.48 2.19 -1.41
C VAL A 44 -32.83 3.66 -1.14
N ASP A 45 -32.67 4.07 0.12
CA ASP A 45 -32.64 5.50 0.47
C ASP A 45 -31.33 6.12 -0.04
N LEU A 46 -31.45 7.04 -1.01
CA LEU A 46 -30.29 7.66 -1.66
C LEU A 46 -29.52 8.61 -0.74
N ALA A 47 -30.19 9.26 0.21
CA ALA A 47 -29.55 10.17 1.16
C ALA A 47 -28.76 9.37 2.21
N GLU A 48 -29.35 8.28 2.71
CA GLU A 48 -28.65 7.36 3.60
C GLU A 48 -27.48 6.67 2.90
N LEU A 49 -27.68 6.23 1.65
CA LEU A 49 -26.62 5.64 0.83
C LEU A 49 -25.45 6.61 0.66
N ASP A 50 -25.70 7.88 0.33
CA ASP A 50 -24.62 8.84 0.14
C ASP A 50 -23.87 9.11 1.45
N SER A 51 -24.58 9.19 2.58
CA SER A 51 -23.97 9.29 3.90
C SER A 51 -23.09 8.07 4.21
N ALA A 52 -23.62 6.86 4.02
CA ALA A 52 -22.91 5.60 4.24
C ALA A 52 -21.67 5.48 3.34
N ALA A 53 -21.80 5.83 2.06
CA ALA A 53 -20.69 5.83 1.10
C ALA A 53 -19.58 6.81 1.52
N ARG A 54 -19.93 8.03 1.96
CA ARG A 54 -18.94 9.01 2.47
C ARG A 54 -18.24 8.50 3.73
N GLN A 55 -18.99 7.93 4.68
CA GLN A 55 -18.41 7.37 5.91
C GLN A 55 -17.48 6.20 5.61
N PHE A 56 -17.90 5.27 4.76
CA PHE A 56 -17.10 4.12 4.34
C PHE A 56 -15.80 4.55 3.65
N ARG A 57 -15.89 5.47 2.68
CA ARG A 57 -14.73 6.04 1.99
C ARG A 57 -13.78 6.75 2.95
N THR A 58 -14.33 7.48 3.92
CA THR A 58 -13.53 8.15 4.96
C THR A 58 -12.85 7.13 5.88
N ALA A 59 -13.54 6.05 6.25
CA ALA A 59 -12.99 5.00 7.10
C ALA A 59 -11.81 4.28 6.44
N ILE A 60 -11.87 4.02 5.13
CA ILE A 60 -10.76 3.44 4.36
C ILE A 60 -9.58 4.43 4.24
N TRP A 61 -9.86 5.70 3.94
CA TRP A 61 -8.82 6.69 3.64
C TRP A 61 -8.17 7.29 4.89
N LYS A 62 -8.97 7.57 5.92
CA LYS A 62 -8.61 8.26 7.18
C LYS A 62 -9.36 7.65 8.38
N PRO A 63 -9.01 6.45 8.83
CA PRO A 63 -9.52 5.96 10.09
C PRO A 63 -8.94 6.81 11.24
N GLY A 64 -9.80 7.22 12.16
CA GLY A 64 -9.41 7.96 13.34
C GLY A 64 -8.32 7.25 14.15
N ARG A 65 -7.37 8.05 14.67
CA ARG A 65 -6.26 7.72 15.59
C ARG A 65 -5.66 6.30 15.47
N GLY A 66 -5.13 5.90 14.30
CA GLY A 66 -4.13 4.82 14.35
C GLY A 66 -3.71 4.04 13.10
N GLY A 67 -4.39 4.08 11.96
CA GLY A 67 -3.94 3.25 10.84
C GLY A 67 -4.89 3.13 9.67
N GLY A 68 -4.71 3.99 8.68
CA GLY A 68 -5.25 3.78 7.33
C GLY A 68 -4.31 4.34 6.30
N ILE A 69 -4.75 4.37 5.05
CA ILE A 69 -3.89 4.62 3.89
C ILE A 69 -3.03 5.88 4.06
N SER A 70 -3.61 6.99 4.53
CA SER A 70 -2.85 8.24 4.70
C SER A 70 -1.76 8.18 5.77
N ALA A 71 -1.94 7.35 6.79
CA ALA A 71 -0.95 7.15 7.85
C ALA A 71 0.10 6.10 7.47
N ALA A 72 -0.28 5.10 6.66
CA ALA A 72 0.63 4.08 6.15
C ALA A 72 1.52 4.63 5.03
N PHE A 73 1.00 5.51 4.16
CA PHE A 73 1.70 6.02 2.96
C PHE A 73 1.92 7.55 2.92
N PRO A 74 2.36 8.21 4.01
CA PRO A 74 2.40 9.67 4.09
C PRO A 74 3.39 10.32 3.12
N ARG A 75 4.50 9.67 2.78
CA ARG A 75 5.49 10.20 1.83
C ARG A 75 5.04 9.96 0.39
N SER A 76 4.52 8.77 0.10
CA SER A 76 4.01 8.44 -1.24
C SER A 76 2.89 9.38 -1.66
N LEU A 77 1.94 9.66 -0.75
CA LEU A 77 0.85 10.61 -1.03
C LEU A 77 1.35 12.04 -1.24
N ARG A 78 2.38 12.48 -0.51
CA ARG A 78 2.99 13.80 -0.74
C ARG A 78 3.65 13.90 -2.12
N ILE A 79 4.34 12.85 -2.56
CA ILE A 79 4.96 12.79 -3.89
C ILE A 79 3.88 12.84 -4.98
N LEU A 80 2.80 12.08 -4.82
CA LEU A 80 1.67 12.06 -5.74
C LEU A 80 0.94 13.42 -5.80
N ALA A 81 0.70 14.04 -4.64
CA ALA A 81 0.09 15.37 -4.56
C ALA A 81 0.94 16.45 -5.25
N ALA A 82 2.27 16.42 -5.05
CA ALA A 82 3.20 17.29 -5.76
C ALA A 82 3.18 17.06 -7.28
N ALA A 83 2.81 15.86 -7.73
CA ALA A 83 2.61 15.53 -9.14
C ALA A 83 1.20 15.88 -9.68
N GLY A 84 0.40 16.62 -8.92
CA GLY A 84 -0.97 17.00 -9.28
C GLY A 84 -1.96 15.84 -9.23
N VAL A 85 -1.65 14.77 -8.50
CA VAL A 85 -2.56 13.64 -8.27
C VAL A 85 -3.24 13.83 -6.91
N GLY A 86 -4.53 14.13 -6.92
CA GLY A 86 -5.28 14.41 -5.70
C GLY A 86 -5.80 13.17 -4.97
N ASP A 87 -6.06 13.29 -3.67
CA ASP A 87 -6.65 12.23 -2.84
C ASP A 87 -7.94 11.65 -3.44
N ALA A 88 -8.81 12.52 -3.97
CA ALA A 88 -10.08 12.09 -4.56
C ALA A 88 -9.90 11.25 -5.83
N GLU A 89 -8.90 11.59 -6.66
CA GLU A 89 -8.51 10.83 -7.85
C GLU A 89 -7.98 9.45 -7.44
N LEU A 90 -7.03 9.41 -6.50
CA LEU A 90 -6.42 8.16 -6.02
C LEU A 90 -7.44 7.24 -5.37
N LEU A 91 -8.26 7.77 -4.47
CA LEU A 91 -9.28 6.98 -3.77
C LEU A 91 -10.30 6.44 -4.78
N THR A 92 -10.74 7.24 -5.74
CA THR A 92 -11.73 6.78 -6.73
C THR A 92 -11.13 5.74 -7.67
N GLY A 93 -9.88 5.93 -8.11
CA GLY A 93 -9.18 4.95 -8.92
C GLY A 93 -8.92 3.65 -8.17
N PHE A 94 -8.46 3.73 -6.92
CA PHE A 94 -8.20 2.57 -6.06
C PHE A 94 -9.47 1.74 -5.84
N LEU A 95 -10.57 2.37 -5.44
CA LEU A 95 -11.83 1.67 -5.18
C LEU A 95 -12.44 0.98 -6.41
N ARG A 96 -11.98 1.34 -7.61
CA ARG A 96 -12.39 0.75 -8.89
C ARG A 96 -11.38 -0.26 -9.43
N SER A 97 -10.25 -0.42 -8.77
CA SER A 97 -9.15 -1.24 -9.26
C SER A 97 -9.33 -2.71 -8.86
N GLU A 98 -8.75 -3.61 -9.64
CA GLU A 98 -8.76 -5.04 -9.32
C GLU A 98 -8.03 -5.32 -7.99
N GLU A 99 -7.04 -4.50 -7.64
CA GLU A 99 -6.31 -4.61 -6.37
C GLU A 99 -7.21 -4.36 -5.16
N PHE A 100 -8.15 -3.41 -5.23
CA PHE A 100 -9.13 -3.24 -4.16
C PHE A 100 -10.04 -4.47 -4.01
N GLY A 101 -10.37 -5.16 -5.10
CA GLY A 101 -11.08 -6.45 -5.04
C GLY A 101 -10.31 -7.57 -4.33
N ARG A 102 -8.97 -7.43 -4.19
CA ARG A 102 -8.13 -8.37 -3.41
C ARG A 102 -8.13 -8.07 -1.91
N PHE A 103 -8.53 -6.85 -1.51
CA PHE A 103 -8.82 -6.52 -0.13
C PHE A 103 -10.21 -7.09 0.24
N ARG A 104 -10.24 -8.06 1.16
CA ARG A 104 -11.51 -8.68 1.58
C ARG A 104 -11.95 -8.13 2.93
N LEU A 105 -12.95 -7.25 2.88
CA LEU A 105 -13.55 -6.60 4.04
C LEU A 105 -14.62 -7.47 4.74
N ILE A 106 -15.06 -8.57 4.11
CA ILE A 106 -16.23 -9.33 4.55
C ILE A 106 -15.81 -10.64 5.26
N PRO A 107 -16.21 -10.86 6.53
CA PRO A 107 -15.80 -12.00 7.37
C PRO A 107 -16.07 -13.41 6.81
N HIS A 108 -16.93 -13.55 5.80
CA HIS A 108 -17.47 -14.85 5.37
C HIS A 108 -16.84 -15.43 4.10
N THR A 109 -15.79 -14.81 3.54
CA THR A 109 -15.21 -15.22 2.25
C THR A 109 -13.72 -15.58 2.27
N GLY A 110 -13.15 -15.84 3.45
CA GLY A 110 -11.74 -16.19 3.62
C GLY A 110 -10.82 -14.97 3.82
N ARG A 111 -9.51 -15.22 3.98
CA ARG A 111 -8.50 -14.15 4.12
C ARG A 111 -8.23 -13.51 2.76
N GLY A 112 -8.13 -12.19 2.75
CA GLY A 112 -7.67 -11.39 1.60
C GLY A 112 -6.40 -10.64 1.97
N LEU A 113 -5.94 -9.74 1.10
CA LEU A 113 -4.82 -8.86 1.43
C LEU A 113 -5.23 -7.81 2.47
N SER A 114 -4.25 -7.19 3.13
CA SER A 114 -4.51 -5.95 3.86
C SER A 114 -4.87 -4.82 2.90
N VAL A 115 -5.57 -3.80 3.40
CA VAL A 115 -5.90 -2.61 2.61
C VAL A 115 -4.64 -1.87 2.17
N GLU A 116 -3.58 -1.87 3.00
CA GLU A 116 -2.29 -1.27 2.67
C GLU A 116 -1.61 -1.98 1.51
N GLU A 117 -1.66 -3.30 1.47
CA GLU A 117 -1.03 -4.08 0.40
C GLU A 117 -1.79 -3.98 -0.92
N ALA A 118 -3.13 -4.00 -0.86
CA ALA A 118 -3.98 -3.68 -2.00
C ALA A 118 -3.69 -2.28 -2.55
N PHE A 119 -3.63 -1.26 -1.67
CA PHE A 119 -3.35 0.11 -2.07
C PHE A 119 -1.94 0.29 -2.65
N ALA A 120 -0.92 -0.30 -2.03
CA ALA A 120 0.43 -0.27 -2.55
C ALA A 120 0.51 -0.89 -3.95
N SER A 121 -0.16 -2.02 -4.17
CA SER A 121 -0.23 -2.66 -5.49
C SER A 121 -0.87 -1.75 -6.54
N TYR A 122 -1.99 -1.10 -6.19
CA TYR A 122 -2.65 -0.12 -7.06
C TYR A 122 -1.73 1.06 -7.41
N VAL A 123 -1.06 1.65 -6.41
CA VAL A 123 -0.15 2.78 -6.66
C VAL A 123 1.04 2.34 -7.53
N LEU A 124 1.59 1.15 -7.33
CA LEU A 124 2.67 0.63 -8.18
C LEU A 124 2.21 0.45 -9.63
N GLY A 125 0.98 -0.03 -9.86
CA GLY A 125 0.36 -0.07 -11.19
C GLY A 125 0.15 1.33 -11.78
N PHE A 126 -0.29 2.28 -10.97
CA PHE A 126 -0.44 3.68 -11.36
C PHE A 126 0.90 4.29 -11.80
N VAL A 127 1.99 4.05 -11.07
CA VAL A 127 3.33 4.53 -11.45
C VAL A 127 3.76 3.96 -12.80
N ALA A 128 3.49 2.69 -13.05
CA ALA A 128 3.81 2.06 -14.33
C ALA A 128 3.00 2.65 -15.50
N ALA A 129 1.70 2.92 -15.27
CA ALA A 129 0.81 3.46 -16.31
C ALA A 129 0.99 4.97 -16.57
N TYR A 130 1.35 5.75 -15.55
CA TYR A 130 1.38 7.21 -15.61
C TYR A 130 2.78 7.81 -15.34
N GLY A 131 3.84 7.03 -15.57
CA GLY A 131 5.23 7.43 -15.34
C GLY A 131 5.60 8.76 -16.00
N GLU A 132 5.15 9.01 -17.22
CA GLU A 132 5.40 10.28 -17.94
C GLU A 132 4.75 11.49 -17.27
N ARG A 133 3.54 11.35 -16.74
CA ARG A 133 2.85 12.41 -15.97
C ARG A 133 3.65 12.76 -14.72
N LEU A 134 4.10 11.73 -14.00
CA LEU A 134 4.91 11.89 -12.79
C LEU A 134 6.26 12.55 -13.09
N THR A 135 6.90 12.19 -14.21
CA THR A 135 8.12 12.83 -14.67
C THR A 135 7.91 14.29 -15.05
N ARG A 136 6.85 14.62 -15.81
CA ARG A 136 6.55 16.00 -16.21
C ARG A 136 6.30 16.90 -15.00
N ALA A 137 5.47 16.45 -14.07
CA ALA A 137 5.19 17.23 -12.86
C ALA A 137 6.44 17.38 -11.97
N GLY A 138 7.31 16.37 -11.94
CA GLY A 138 8.62 16.47 -11.31
C GLY A 138 9.56 17.50 -11.96
N ALA A 139 9.45 17.73 -13.28
CA ALA A 139 10.24 18.72 -14.02
C ALA A 139 9.77 20.16 -13.77
N GLU A 140 8.49 20.33 -13.47
CA GLU A 140 7.91 21.62 -13.12
C GLU A 140 8.25 22.01 -11.67
N ALA A 141 8.44 21.02 -10.79
CA ALA A 141 8.72 21.23 -9.36
C ALA A 141 10.23 21.23 -8.97
N ALA A 142 11.12 20.71 -9.82
CA ALA A 142 12.56 20.56 -9.53
C ALA A 142 13.44 20.73 -10.78
N GLU A 143 14.75 20.92 -10.60
CA GLU A 143 15.72 20.91 -11.71
C GLU A 143 15.59 19.61 -12.52
N ALA A 144 15.66 19.69 -13.86
CA ALA A 144 15.24 18.65 -14.82
C ALA A 144 15.80 17.22 -14.60
N VAL A 145 16.92 17.07 -13.87
CA VAL A 145 17.53 15.76 -13.53
C VAL A 145 16.72 15.01 -12.46
N ASP A 146 16.02 15.71 -11.57
CA ASP A 146 15.23 15.13 -10.49
C ASP A 146 13.87 14.60 -10.97
N ALA A 147 13.35 15.22 -12.03
CA ALA A 147 12.08 14.89 -12.67
C ALA A 147 12.01 13.46 -13.23
N ALA A 148 13.04 13.06 -13.98
CA ALA A 148 13.10 11.75 -14.64
C ALA A 148 13.13 10.58 -13.63
N ARG A 149 13.42 10.86 -12.36
CA ARG A 149 13.57 9.86 -11.30
C ARG A 149 12.37 9.80 -10.35
N ALA A 150 11.40 10.69 -10.49
CA ALA A 150 10.21 10.72 -9.63
C ALA A 150 9.44 9.37 -9.59
N PRO A 151 9.25 8.64 -10.71
CA PRO A 151 8.62 7.31 -10.68
C PRO A 151 9.38 6.28 -9.84
N VAL A 152 10.72 6.29 -9.90
CA VAL A 152 11.57 5.36 -9.13
C VAL A 152 11.48 5.67 -7.64
N VAL A 153 11.61 6.95 -7.27
CA VAL A 153 11.53 7.39 -5.87
C VAL A 153 10.15 7.06 -5.28
N LEU A 154 9.07 7.29 -6.04
CA LEU A 154 7.72 6.93 -5.60
C LEU A 154 7.58 5.42 -5.41
N ARG A 155 7.99 4.60 -6.39
CA ARG A 155 7.95 3.13 -6.28
C ARG A 155 8.68 2.61 -5.04
N GLU A 156 9.90 3.08 -4.81
CA GLU A 156 10.72 2.66 -3.68
C GLU A 156 10.12 3.14 -2.34
N THR A 157 9.55 4.34 -2.32
CA THR A 157 8.87 4.90 -1.14
C THR A 157 7.60 4.13 -0.80
N VAL A 158 6.74 3.81 -1.78
CA VAL A 158 5.55 2.97 -1.59
C VAL A 158 5.95 1.60 -1.03
N THR A 159 7.02 1.01 -1.59
CA THR A 159 7.53 -0.28 -1.09
C THR A 159 8.01 -0.16 0.35
N HIS A 160 8.76 0.89 0.71
CA HIS A 160 9.24 1.09 2.08
C HIS A 160 8.10 1.29 3.09
N GLU A 161 7.09 2.05 2.71
CA GLU A 161 5.90 2.33 3.51
C GLU A 161 5.03 1.08 3.70
N LEU A 162 4.85 0.28 2.65
CA LEU A 162 4.20 -1.03 2.74
C LEU A 162 4.94 -1.97 3.69
N MET A 163 6.25 -2.14 3.52
CA MET A 163 7.05 -3.01 4.39
C MET A 163 6.98 -2.56 5.85
N THR A 164 6.94 -1.25 6.09
CA THR A 164 6.73 -0.67 7.41
C THR A 164 5.39 -1.05 8.01
N ALA A 165 4.31 -0.92 7.24
CA ALA A 165 2.96 -1.27 7.70
C ALA A 165 2.84 -2.76 8.00
N LEU A 166 3.28 -3.63 7.08
CA LEU A 166 3.23 -5.08 7.24
C LEU A 166 4.05 -5.55 8.45
N PHE A 167 5.27 -5.04 8.63
CA PHE A 167 6.10 -5.42 9.78
C PHE A 167 5.53 -4.92 11.11
N THR A 168 4.83 -3.77 11.09
CA THR A 168 4.11 -3.28 12.27
C THR A 168 2.93 -4.19 12.61
N ALA A 169 2.17 -4.64 11.61
CA ALA A 169 1.08 -5.59 11.80
C ALA A 169 1.59 -6.94 12.31
N LEU A 170 2.68 -7.46 11.74
CA LEU A 170 3.32 -8.72 12.17
C LEU A 170 3.74 -8.71 13.64
N VAL A 171 4.04 -7.55 14.22
CA VAL A 171 4.34 -7.40 15.66
C VAL A 171 3.08 -7.27 16.50
N ARG A 172 2.03 -6.60 16.01
CA ARG A 172 0.86 -6.19 16.80
C ARG A 172 -0.34 -7.13 16.71
N GLU A 173 -0.45 -7.89 15.63
CA GLU A 173 -1.60 -8.72 15.32
C GLU A 173 -1.09 -10.13 14.99
N GLN A 174 -1.33 -11.07 15.92
CA GLN A 174 -1.05 -12.49 15.71
C GLN A 174 -2.18 -13.33 16.33
N PRO A 175 -2.88 -14.18 15.54
CA PRO A 175 -2.68 -14.39 14.10
C PRO A 175 -3.20 -13.21 13.26
N LEU A 176 -2.59 -12.98 12.09
CA LEU A 176 -3.10 -11.98 11.13
C LEU A 176 -4.49 -12.35 10.61
N SER A 177 -5.35 -11.34 10.45
CA SER A 177 -6.65 -11.44 9.80
C SER A 177 -6.58 -11.44 8.25
N PHE A 178 -5.40 -11.21 7.68
CA PHE A 178 -5.14 -11.11 6.26
C PHE A 178 -3.92 -11.94 5.84
N ASP A 179 -3.80 -12.19 4.54
CA ASP A 179 -2.64 -12.81 3.91
C ASP A 179 -1.63 -11.74 3.50
N ILE A 180 -0.34 -12.10 3.54
CA ILE A 180 0.75 -11.24 3.05
C ILE A 180 1.22 -11.80 1.71
N ALA A 181 1.04 -11.03 0.64
CA ALA A 181 1.52 -11.41 -0.70
C ALA A 181 2.92 -10.86 -1.01
N ALA A 182 3.42 -9.91 -0.22
CA ALA A 182 4.69 -9.25 -0.43
C ALA A 182 5.84 -10.26 -0.38
N GLU A 183 6.53 -10.41 -1.52
CA GLU A 183 7.58 -11.41 -1.69
C GLU A 183 8.81 -11.14 -0.80
N GLY A 184 9.61 -12.16 -0.54
CA GLY A 184 10.89 -12.00 0.15
C GLY A 184 10.79 -11.57 1.61
N ILE A 185 9.63 -11.79 2.25
CA ILE A 185 9.49 -11.84 3.70
C ILE A 185 9.75 -13.29 4.11
N VAL A 186 10.71 -13.48 5.01
CA VAL A 186 11.08 -14.81 5.53
C VAL A 186 10.70 -14.92 6.99
N THR A 187 10.23 -16.10 7.40
CA THR A 187 10.04 -16.43 8.81
C THR A 187 11.39 -16.78 9.43
N THR A 188 11.63 -16.25 10.62
CA THR A 188 12.84 -16.50 11.41
C THR A 188 12.46 -17.20 12.72
N GLY A 189 13.44 -17.63 13.51
CA GLY A 189 13.19 -18.18 14.85
C GLY A 189 12.65 -17.14 15.84
N ARG A 190 12.71 -15.85 15.49
CA ARG A 190 12.29 -14.72 16.34
C ARG A 190 11.14 -13.90 15.76
N GLY A 191 10.64 -14.22 14.57
CA GLY A 191 9.55 -13.50 13.93
C GLY A 191 9.71 -13.49 12.41
N HIS A 192 9.84 -12.30 11.82
CA HIS A 192 9.93 -12.14 10.38
C HIS A 192 11.04 -11.17 9.99
N ALA A 193 11.67 -11.41 8.85
CA ALA A 193 12.69 -10.53 8.30
C ALA A 193 12.49 -10.33 6.79
N ALA A 194 12.93 -9.20 6.25
CA ALA A 194 12.96 -8.97 4.82
C ALA A 194 14.14 -8.07 4.45
N LEU A 195 14.69 -8.29 3.25
CA LEU A 195 15.72 -7.44 2.67
C LEU A 195 15.20 -6.81 1.38
N ARG A 196 15.50 -5.53 1.20
CA ARG A 196 15.24 -4.78 -0.03
C ARG A 196 16.48 -4.02 -0.45
N ARG A 197 16.54 -3.65 -1.73
CA ARG A 197 17.55 -2.76 -2.28
C ARG A 197 16.86 -1.51 -2.79
N TYR A 198 17.36 -0.36 -2.39
CA TYR A 198 16.82 0.94 -2.77
C TYR A 198 17.91 1.84 -3.31
N THR A 199 17.55 2.80 -4.16
CA THR A 199 18.49 3.85 -4.53
C THR A 199 18.92 4.65 -3.29
N PRO A 200 20.19 5.10 -3.20
CA PRO A 200 20.63 5.96 -2.11
C PRO A 200 19.77 7.20 -1.93
N ARG A 201 19.24 7.73 -3.05
CA ARG A 201 18.33 8.88 -3.06
C ARG A 201 17.02 8.62 -2.35
N SER A 202 16.35 7.49 -2.61
CA SER A 202 15.10 7.16 -1.90
C SER A 202 15.36 7.01 -0.42
N VAL A 203 16.44 6.34 -0.03
CA VAL A 203 16.82 6.20 1.40
C VAL A 203 17.07 7.56 2.04
N ALA A 204 17.78 8.46 1.36
CA ALA A 204 18.03 9.82 1.85
C ALA A 204 16.73 10.63 2.00
N SER A 205 15.74 10.42 1.13
CA SER A 205 14.44 11.10 1.20
C SER A 205 13.58 10.69 2.41
N TRP A 206 13.89 9.56 3.05
CA TRP A 206 13.14 9.06 4.20
C TRP A 206 13.64 9.63 5.53
N ALA A 207 14.84 10.21 5.57
CA ALA A 207 15.41 10.79 6.77
C ALA A 207 14.60 12.02 7.22
N ASP A 208 14.16 12.05 8.47
CA ASP A 208 13.34 13.14 9.02
C ASP A 208 14.11 14.47 9.17
N ARG A 209 15.44 14.45 9.00
CA ARG A 209 16.28 15.64 8.87
C ARG A 209 17.15 15.53 7.62
N PRO A 210 16.97 16.39 6.61
CA PRO A 210 17.91 16.47 5.50
C PRO A 210 19.20 17.10 6.03
N THR A 211 20.23 16.28 6.29
CA THR A 211 21.57 16.80 6.43
C THR A 211 22.04 17.21 5.03
N ALA A 212 22.40 18.49 4.86
CA ALA A 212 22.87 19.06 3.58
C ALA A 212 24.08 18.31 2.97
N ALA A 213 24.70 17.39 3.73
CA ALA A 213 25.83 16.55 3.31
C ALA A 213 25.45 15.12 2.85
N ALA A 214 24.17 14.72 2.87
CA ALA A 214 23.74 13.36 2.51
C ALA A 214 23.01 13.30 1.16
N ARG A 215 23.67 13.76 0.10
CA ARG A 215 23.24 13.46 -1.28
C ARG A 215 24.29 12.61 -2.00
N PRO A 216 24.39 11.31 -1.73
CA PRO A 216 24.89 10.42 -2.75
C PRO A 216 23.82 10.33 -3.84
N GLU A 217 23.90 11.20 -4.86
CA GLU A 217 23.02 11.16 -6.05
C GLU A 217 23.35 9.98 -6.98
N ARG A 218 24.49 9.32 -6.72
CA ARG A 218 25.06 8.19 -7.45
C ARG A 218 25.71 7.23 -6.45
N GLY A 219 25.51 5.93 -6.66
CA GLY A 219 26.06 4.89 -5.81
C GLY A 219 25.34 3.57 -6.02
N GLU A 220 25.92 2.50 -5.50
CA GLU A 220 25.28 1.18 -5.50
C GLU A 220 23.96 1.21 -4.71
N PRO A 221 22.96 0.39 -5.10
CA PRO A 221 21.75 0.24 -4.32
C PRO A 221 22.03 -0.13 -2.86
N VAL A 222 21.40 0.59 -1.94
CA VAL A 222 21.52 0.39 -0.50
C VAL A 222 20.69 -0.81 -0.08
N ALA A 223 21.34 -1.82 0.51
CA ALA A 223 20.65 -2.93 1.18
C ALA A 223 19.96 -2.39 2.45
N TYR A 224 18.66 -2.65 2.58
CA TYR A 224 17.83 -2.16 3.66
C TYR A 224 17.01 -3.31 4.22
N ALA A 225 17.17 -3.60 5.51
CA ALA A 225 16.52 -4.71 6.17
C ALA A 225 15.35 -4.25 7.04
N TYR A 226 14.37 -5.13 7.20
CA TYR A 226 13.23 -5.01 8.10
C TYR A 226 13.20 -6.25 8.97
N PHE A 227 12.97 -6.06 10.27
CA PHE A 227 12.85 -7.11 11.27
C PHE A 227 11.61 -6.85 12.12
N ALA A 228 10.74 -7.85 12.23
CA ALA A 228 9.58 -7.86 13.11
C ALA A 228 9.83 -8.94 14.17
N THR A 229 9.95 -8.51 15.42
CA THR A 229 10.22 -9.38 16.58
C THR A 229 9.25 -9.02 17.71
N PRO A 230 9.12 -9.84 18.76
CA PRO A 230 8.34 -9.49 19.95
C PRO A 230 8.76 -8.16 20.60
N ALA A 231 10.02 -7.74 20.42
CA ALA A 231 10.52 -6.46 20.94
C ALA A 231 10.09 -5.24 20.11
N GLY A 232 9.54 -5.45 18.91
CA GLY A 232 9.13 -4.39 18.00
C GLY A 232 9.68 -4.55 16.59
N VAL A 233 9.54 -3.47 15.82
CA VAL A 233 10.05 -3.35 14.45
C VAL A 233 11.40 -2.65 14.47
N THR A 234 12.41 -3.28 13.87
CA THR A 234 13.71 -2.65 13.58
C THR A 234 13.92 -2.62 12.08
N ARG A 235 14.39 -1.49 11.55
CA ARG A 235 14.66 -1.34 10.11
C ARG A 235 15.78 -0.35 9.84
N GLY A 236 16.48 -0.52 8.72
CA GLY A 236 17.56 0.40 8.34
C GLY A 236 18.44 -0.14 7.23
N ALA A 237 19.35 0.72 6.75
CA ALA A 237 20.43 0.31 5.87
C ALA A 237 21.35 -0.68 6.59
N VAL A 238 21.81 -1.71 5.88
CA VAL A 238 22.61 -2.80 6.45
C VAL A 238 23.87 -3.09 5.64
N SER A 239 24.87 -3.69 6.28
CA SER A 239 26.12 -4.08 5.65
C SER A 239 25.98 -5.35 4.81
N ALA A 240 27.00 -5.64 3.98
CA ALA A 240 27.11 -6.90 3.24
C ALA A 240 27.04 -8.12 4.19
N ARG A 241 27.64 -8.02 5.38
CA ARG A 241 27.58 -9.08 6.40
C ARG A 241 26.16 -9.43 6.83
N ILE A 242 25.29 -8.43 7.03
CA ILE A 242 23.88 -8.69 7.38
C ILE A 242 23.11 -9.17 6.15
N THR A 243 23.44 -8.66 4.96
CA THR A 243 22.85 -9.09 3.70
C THR A 243 23.02 -10.60 3.47
N ALA A 244 24.18 -11.16 3.80
CA ALA A 244 24.46 -12.59 3.69
C ALA A 244 23.46 -13.48 4.47
N ALA A 245 22.85 -12.98 5.55
CA ALA A 245 21.85 -13.76 6.31
C ALA A 245 20.61 -14.13 5.47
N PHE A 246 20.32 -13.33 4.44
CA PHE A 246 19.18 -13.49 3.53
C PHE A 246 19.50 -14.35 2.30
N GLU A 247 20.71 -14.90 2.19
CA GLU A 247 21.06 -15.82 1.11
C GLU A 247 20.23 -17.10 1.21
N THR A 248 19.61 -17.48 0.09
CA THR A 248 18.80 -18.69 -0.04
C THR A 248 19.65 -19.94 -0.22
N THR A 249 20.87 -19.79 -0.72
CA THR A 249 21.84 -20.88 -0.84
C THR A 249 22.65 -20.97 0.46
N PRO A 250 22.77 -22.16 1.07
CA PRO A 250 23.58 -22.33 2.28
C PRO A 250 25.03 -21.89 2.03
N SER A 251 25.54 -21.03 2.90
CA SER A 251 26.91 -20.51 2.86
C SER A 251 27.42 -20.32 4.29
N ALA A 252 28.72 -20.52 4.51
CA ALA A 252 29.32 -20.31 5.82
C ALA A 252 29.15 -18.85 6.30
N GLU A 253 29.20 -17.89 5.37
CA GLU A 253 28.98 -16.47 5.64
C GLU A 253 27.52 -16.19 6.03
N GLY A 254 26.56 -16.78 5.33
CA GLY A 254 25.14 -16.67 5.64
C GLY A 254 24.80 -17.29 6.99
N ASP A 255 25.34 -18.46 7.32
CA ASP A 255 25.14 -19.11 8.61
C ASP A 255 25.75 -18.29 9.77
N ALA A 256 26.96 -17.77 9.58
CA ALA A 256 27.60 -16.89 10.56
C ALA A 256 26.82 -15.58 10.75
N ALA A 257 26.24 -15.03 9.67
CA ALA A 257 25.39 -13.84 9.73
C ALA A 257 24.08 -14.10 10.47
N ARG A 258 23.39 -15.20 10.17
CA ARG A 258 22.17 -15.63 10.89
C ARG A 258 22.45 -15.85 12.37
N HIS A 259 23.53 -16.55 12.72
CA HIS A 259 23.93 -16.76 14.10
C HIS A 259 24.19 -15.44 14.85
N ALA A 260 24.90 -14.50 14.21
CA ALA A 260 25.15 -13.18 14.79
C ALA A 260 23.86 -12.36 14.99
N LEU A 261 22.88 -12.47 14.09
CA LEU A 261 21.57 -11.82 14.23
C LEU A 261 20.71 -12.49 15.31
N SER A 262 20.75 -13.82 15.43
CA SER A 262 20.08 -14.55 16.52
C SER A 262 20.61 -14.15 17.89
N GLY A 263 21.93 -13.93 18.02
CA GLY A 263 22.54 -13.38 19.24
C GLY A 263 22.05 -11.98 19.61
N ARG A 264 21.46 -11.24 18.65
CA ARG A 264 20.83 -9.92 18.84
C ARG A 264 19.30 -10.00 18.92
N GLY A 265 18.72 -11.19 18.85
CA GLY A 265 17.27 -11.40 18.87
C GLY A 265 16.53 -11.03 17.58
N LEU A 266 17.24 -10.90 16.45
CA LEU A 266 16.66 -10.46 15.16
C LEU A 266 16.39 -11.60 14.17
N TRP A 267 16.92 -12.80 14.44
CA TRP A 267 16.82 -13.99 13.58
C TRP A 267 16.48 -15.23 14.39
#